data_AF-A0A8J3PMM9-F1
#
_entry.id   AF-A0A8J3PMM9-F1
#
_cell.length_a   1.000
_cell.length_b   1.000
_cell.length_c   1.000
_cell.angle_alpha   90.00
_cell.angle_beta   90.00
_cell.angle_gamma   90.00
#
_symmetry.space_group_name_H-M   'P 1'
#
loop_
_entity.id
_entity.type
_entity.pdbx_description
1 polymer ?
#
loop_
_entity_poly.entity_id
_entity_poly.type
_entity_poly.pdbx_seq_one_letter_code
_entity_poly.pdbx_strand_id
1 'polypeptide(L)'
;MYGDPEKVDVVGADAERGAFLSPVLVRVDDVARPQPHEVEAFGPVSTLMPYRGVGDLLDLVARGEGSLAGSVVSYDRGFVREVVLGAAAHHGRILVLDRDSAGESTGHGTPLPQLVHGGPGRAGGGEEEGGLRAVYAHLQRTAVQGSPAVLEAITADGK
;
A
#
# COMPACT_ATOMS: atom_id res chain seq x y z
N MET A 1 -1.98 -24.54 6.90
CA MET A 1 -1.70 -24.08 5.53
C MET A 1 -2.80 -24.63 4.65
N TYR A 2 -3.32 -23.81 3.74
CA TYR A 2 -4.18 -24.23 2.64
C TYR A 2 -3.39 -24.06 1.34
N GLY A 3 -3.58 -24.96 0.37
CA GLY A 3 -2.76 -25.04 -0.84
C GLY A 3 -1.47 -25.86 -0.65
N ASP A 4 -0.80 -26.17 -1.75
CA ASP A 4 0.50 -26.84 -1.81
C ASP A 4 1.39 -26.08 -2.81
N PRO A 5 2.54 -25.51 -2.39
CA PRO A 5 3.40 -24.76 -3.29
C PRO A 5 4.12 -25.63 -4.32
N GLU A 6 4.22 -26.95 -4.09
CA GLU A 6 4.91 -27.89 -4.97
C GLU A 6 3.94 -28.59 -5.93
N LYS A 7 2.62 -28.37 -5.80
CA LYS A 7 1.60 -29.05 -6.59
C LYS A 7 0.52 -28.11 -7.08
N VAL A 8 0.20 -28.24 -8.36
CA VAL A 8 -0.88 -27.49 -8.99
C VAL A 8 -1.60 -28.36 -10.01
N ASP A 9 -2.91 -28.47 -9.83
CA ASP A 9 -3.78 -29.12 -10.79
C ASP A 9 -4.14 -28.12 -11.89
N VAL A 10 -3.76 -28.44 -13.13
CA VAL A 10 -3.95 -27.58 -14.30
C VAL A 10 -4.96 -28.18 -15.26
N VAL A 11 -5.72 -27.32 -15.96
CA VAL A 11 -6.72 -27.74 -16.95
C VAL A 11 -6.20 -27.41 -18.34
N GLY A 12 -5.97 -28.44 -19.17
CA GLY A 12 -5.50 -28.27 -20.55
C GLY A 12 -4.08 -27.71 -20.67
N ALA A 13 -3.27 -27.82 -19.61
CA ALA A 13 -1.88 -27.36 -19.57
C ALA A 13 -0.97 -28.40 -18.93
N ASP A 14 0.33 -28.14 -18.95
CA ASP A 14 1.38 -28.96 -18.34
C ASP A 14 1.96 -28.21 -17.14
N ALA A 15 1.88 -28.82 -15.95
CA ALA A 15 2.31 -28.20 -14.70
C ALA A 15 3.84 -28.04 -14.60
N GLU A 16 4.62 -28.91 -15.26
CA GLU A 16 6.09 -28.84 -15.23
C GLU A 16 6.64 -27.83 -16.24
N ARG A 17 5.91 -27.58 -17.33
CA ARG A 17 6.33 -26.65 -18.38
C ARG A 17 5.81 -25.22 -18.21
N GLY A 18 4.78 -25.01 -17.38
CA GLY A 18 4.21 -23.70 -17.09
C GLY A 18 4.67 -23.11 -15.76
N ALA A 19 4.46 -21.80 -15.57
CA ALA A 19 4.73 -21.10 -14.31
C ALA A 19 3.46 -21.02 -13.44
N PHE A 20 2.90 -22.19 -13.12
CA PHE A 20 1.66 -22.30 -12.34
C PHE A 20 1.96 -22.47 -10.85
N LEU A 21 1.11 -21.89 -10.01
CA LEU A 21 1.15 -22.07 -8.56
C LEU A 21 -0.27 -22.02 -8.01
N SER A 22 -0.62 -22.99 -7.17
CA SER A 22 -1.88 -23.00 -6.43
C SER A 22 -1.92 -21.83 -5.41
N PRO A 23 -3.08 -21.21 -5.13
CA PRO A 23 -3.17 -20.25 -4.04
C PRO A 23 -2.77 -20.86 -2.69
N VAL A 24 -1.88 -20.20 -1.97
CA VAL A 24 -1.37 -20.66 -0.67
C VAL A 24 -1.79 -19.69 0.43
N LEU A 25 -2.52 -20.19 1.43
CA LEU A 25 -2.86 -19.45 2.64
C LEU A 25 -2.11 -20.04 3.84
N VAL A 26 -1.17 -19.26 4.37
CA VAL A 26 -0.40 -19.59 5.56
C VAL A 26 -1.11 -19.02 6.78
N ARG A 27 -1.24 -19.81 7.84
CA ARG A 27 -1.71 -19.32 9.14
C ARG A 27 -0.52 -19.27 10.08
N VAL A 28 -0.31 -18.14 10.74
CA VAL A 28 0.72 -17.96 11.75
C VAL A 28 0.07 -17.50 13.05
N ASP A 29 0.01 -18.40 14.04
CA ASP A 29 -0.51 -18.09 15.38
C ASP A 29 0.53 -17.44 16.28
N ASP A 30 1.81 -17.77 16.07
CA ASP A 30 2.95 -17.16 16.77
C ASP A 30 3.38 -15.89 16.05
N VAL A 31 2.76 -14.77 16.43
CA VAL A 31 3.01 -13.46 15.84
C VAL A 31 4.38 -12.86 16.21
N ALA A 32 5.19 -13.54 17.04
CA ALA A 32 6.58 -13.13 17.28
C ALA A 32 7.52 -13.59 16.16
N ARG A 33 7.05 -14.44 15.24
CA ARG A 33 7.84 -14.89 14.10
C ARG A 33 8.17 -13.71 13.17
N PRO A 34 9.45 -13.54 12.78
CA PRO A 34 9.84 -12.45 11.90
C PRO A 34 9.40 -12.66 10.45
N GLN A 35 9.33 -13.92 9.99
CA GLN A 35 9.16 -14.24 8.57
C GLN A 35 7.92 -13.61 7.91
N PRO A 36 6.72 -13.60 8.53
CA PRO A 36 5.54 -12.92 7.96
C PRO A 36 5.72 -11.43 7.71
N HIS A 37 6.66 -10.80 8.41
CA HIS A 37 6.93 -9.37 8.34
C HIS A 37 8.19 -9.04 7.53
N GLU A 38 9.01 -10.03 7.15
CA GLU A 38 10.30 -9.81 6.49
C GLU A 38 10.41 -10.47 5.11
N VAL A 39 9.64 -11.54 4.86
CA VAL A 39 9.72 -12.32 3.63
C VAL A 39 8.43 -12.19 2.82
N GLU A 40 8.56 -11.66 1.62
CA GLU A 40 7.49 -11.60 0.64
C GLU A 40 7.62 -12.74 -0.37
N ALA A 41 6.57 -13.55 -0.50
CA ALA A 41 6.43 -14.49 -1.61
C ALA A 41 5.61 -13.82 -2.72
N PHE A 42 6.27 -13.36 -3.79
CA PHE A 42 5.64 -12.61 -4.87
C PHE A 42 4.80 -13.50 -5.80
N GLY A 43 3.60 -13.86 -5.35
CA GLY A 43 2.67 -14.77 -6.03
C GLY A 43 1.33 -14.86 -5.29
N PRO A 44 0.51 -15.89 -5.56
CA PRO A 44 -0.78 -16.08 -4.91
C PRO A 44 -0.63 -16.64 -3.48
N VAL A 45 0.21 -15.99 -2.65
CA VAL A 45 0.51 -16.37 -1.28
C VAL A 45 0.03 -15.28 -0.34
N SER A 46 -0.65 -15.65 0.74
CA SER A 46 -1.04 -14.72 1.79
C SER A 46 -0.90 -15.35 3.17
N THR A 47 -0.66 -14.52 4.17
CA THR A 47 -0.54 -14.96 5.57
C THR A 47 -1.70 -14.40 6.40
N LEU A 48 -2.35 -15.26 7.17
CA LEU A 48 -3.34 -14.91 8.17
C LEU A 48 -2.72 -14.95 9.56
N MET A 49 -2.84 -13.85 10.29
CA MET A 49 -2.34 -13.69 11.65
C MET A 49 -3.44 -13.18 12.57
N PRO A 50 -3.59 -13.73 13.79
CA PRO A 50 -4.50 -13.19 14.78
C PRO A 50 -3.92 -11.92 15.41
N TYR A 51 -4.80 -11.06 15.92
CA TYR A 51 -4.44 -9.93 16.79
C TYR A 51 -5.50 -9.82 17.90
N ARG A 52 -5.14 -9.25 19.05
CA ARG A 52 -6.05 -9.14 20.22
C ARG A 52 -6.79 -7.81 20.31
N GLY A 53 -6.27 -6.75 19.69
CA GLY A 53 -6.84 -5.41 19.70
C GLY A 53 -6.08 -4.46 18.79
N VAL A 54 -6.50 -3.18 18.74
CA VAL A 54 -5.92 -2.20 17.80
C VAL A 54 -4.43 -1.94 18.07
N GLY A 55 -4.01 -1.86 19.33
CA GLY A 55 -2.58 -1.70 19.66
C GLY A 55 -1.71 -2.83 19.09
N ASP A 56 -2.11 -4.09 19.31
CA ASP A 56 -1.43 -5.28 18.78
C ASP A 56 -1.43 -5.29 17.24
N LEU A 57 -2.57 -4.92 16.63
CA LEU A 57 -2.67 -4.76 15.16
C LEU A 57 -1.66 -3.72 14.63
N LEU A 58 -1.53 -2.57 15.28
CA LEU A 58 -0.62 -1.51 14.87
C LEU A 58 0.85 -1.90 15.05
N ASP A 59 1.18 -2.64 16.11
CA ASP A 59 2.51 -3.21 16.30
C ASP A 59 2.86 -4.18 15.17
N LEU A 60 1.91 -5.03 14.74
CA LEU A 60 2.10 -5.95 13.60
C LEU A 60 2.25 -5.21 12.27
N VAL A 61 1.48 -4.14 12.06
CA VAL A 61 1.61 -3.26 10.89
C VAL A 61 3.00 -2.61 10.84
N ALA A 62 3.49 -2.08 11.96
CA ALA A 62 4.77 -1.38 12.02
C ALA A 62 5.96 -2.31 11.70
N ARG A 63 5.87 -3.60 12.05
CA ARG A 63 6.87 -4.63 11.67
C ARG A 63 6.97 -4.86 10.17
N GLY A 64 5.98 -4.39 9.40
CA GLY A 64 6.07 -4.30 7.96
C GLY A 64 7.10 -3.29 7.44
N GLU A 65 7.74 -2.50 8.32
CA GLU A 65 8.81 -1.53 8.01
C GLU A 65 8.49 -0.59 6.83
N GLY A 66 7.22 -0.32 6.58
CA GLY A 66 6.75 0.49 5.47
C GLY A 66 6.20 -0.33 4.29
N SER A 67 5.00 0.02 3.84
CA SER A 67 4.24 -0.70 2.81
C SER A 67 3.62 0.26 1.80
N LEU A 68 3.42 -0.21 0.56
CA LEU A 68 2.78 0.60 -0.49
C LEU A 68 1.30 0.86 -0.18
N ALA A 69 0.59 -0.18 0.25
CA ALA A 69 -0.84 -0.14 0.47
C ALA A 69 -1.26 -1.00 1.66
N GLY A 70 -2.33 -0.57 2.34
CA GLY A 70 -3.04 -1.34 3.35
C GLY A 70 -4.54 -1.19 3.18
N SER A 71 -5.33 -2.07 3.80
CA SER A 71 -6.79 -1.93 3.85
C SER A 71 -7.32 -2.17 5.26
N VAL A 72 -8.34 -1.42 5.64
CA VAL A 72 -9.15 -1.69 6.83
C VAL A 72 -10.59 -1.88 6.41
N VAL A 73 -11.20 -2.99 6.83
CA VAL A 73 -12.58 -3.34 6.48
C VAL A 73 -13.43 -3.33 7.75
N SER A 74 -14.28 -2.33 7.92
CA SER A 74 -15.15 -2.21 9.09
C SER A 74 -16.25 -1.16 8.88
N TYR A 75 -17.41 -1.35 9.51
CA TYR A 75 -18.45 -0.32 9.61
C TYR A 75 -18.34 0.52 10.90
N ASP A 76 -17.43 0.15 11.81
CA ASP A 76 -17.17 0.90 13.04
C ASP A 76 -16.20 2.05 12.76
N ARG A 77 -16.76 3.27 12.76
CA ARG A 77 -16.02 4.52 12.51
C ARG A 77 -14.94 4.80 13.56
N GLY A 78 -15.16 4.40 14.81
CA GLY A 78 -14.19 4.56 15.89
C GLY A 78 -12.96 3.70 15.64
N PHE A 79 -13.19 2.41 15.36
CA PHE A 79 -12.15 1.46 14.98
C PHE A 79 -11.38 1.91 13.73
N VAL A 80 -12.08 2.29 12.66
CA VAL A 80 -11.45 2.76 11.42
C VAL A 80 -10.56 3.97 11.69
N ARG A 81 -11.04 4.95 12.45
CA ARG A 81 -10.27 6.15 12.77
C ARG A 81 -8.98 5.81 13.52
N GLU A 82 -9.07 4.93 14.52
CA GLU A 82 -7.92 4.52 15.33
C GLU A 82 -6.88 3.79 14.48
N VAL A 83 -7.31 2.82 13.66
CA VAL A 83 -6.43 2.06 12.77
C VAL A 83 -5.78 2.95 11.73
N VAL A 84 -6.54 3.80 11.03
CA VAL A 84 -6.00 4.65 9.97
C VAL A 84 -4.95 5.61 10.52
N LEU A 85 -5.22 6.28 11.63
CA LEU A 85 -4.26 7.23 12.21
C LEU A 85 -3.01 6.55 12.76
N GLY A 86 -3.14 5.33 13.29
CA GLY A 86 -1.98 4.55 13.75
C GLY A 86 -1.15 3.97 12.60
N ALA A 87 -1.80 3.59 11.49
CA ALA A 87 -1.15 2.87 10.39
C ALA A 87 -0.64 3.77 9.26
N ALA A 88 -1.14 5.01 9.13
CA ALA A 88 -0.84 5.89 7.99
C ALA A 88 0.65 6.25 7.87
N ALA A 89 1.38 6.35 8.98
CA ALA A 89 2.83 6.59 8.94
C ALA A 89 3.62 5.41 8.34
N HIS A 90 3.01 4.22 8.24
CA HIS A 90 3.63 3.00 7.72
C HIS A 90 3.15 2.63 6.30
N HIS A 91 2.21 3.39 5.72
CA HIS A 91 1.62 3.07 4.41
C HIS A 91 1.52 4.32 3.53
N GLY A 92 1.84 4.22 2.24
CA GLY A 92 1.56 5.34 1.33
C GLY A 92 0.08 5.49 0.97
N ARG A 93 -0.70 4.40 1.06
CA ARG A 93 -2.16 4.44 0.88
C ARG A 93 -2.89 3.46 1.79
N ILE A 94 -4.00 3.90 2.37
CA ILE A 94 -4.92 3.01 3.10
C ILE A 94 -6.29 3.07 2.43
N LEU A 95 -6.81 1.91 2.02
CA LEU A 95 -8.19 1.75 1.61
C LEU A 95 -9.05 1.48 2.84
N VAL A 96 -9.99 2.38 3.14
CA VAL A 96 -11.08 2.11 4.08
C VAL A 96 -12.23 1.53 3.29
N LEU A 97 -12.67 0.33 3.66
CA LEU A 97 -13.76 -0.37 3.00
C LEU A 97 -14.88 -0.69 4.00
N ASP A 98 -16.10 -0.45 3.60
CA ASP A 98 -17.29 -0.79 4.36
C ASP A 98 -18.44 -1.19 3.41
N ARG A 99 -19.60 -1.53 3.96
CA ARG A 99 -20.75 -1.96 3.15
C ARG A 99 -21.31 -0.86 2.23
N ASP A 100 -21.08 0.41 2.56
CA ASP A 100 -21.60 1.55 1.80
C ASP A 100 -20.68 1.86 0.60
N SER A 101 -19.37 1.60 0.74
CA SER A 101 -18.35 1.85 -0.31
C SER A 101 -17.98 0.61 -1.14
N ALA A 102 -18.23 -0.61 -0.65
CA ALA A 102 -17.74 -1.84 -1.29
C ALA A 102 -18.24 -2.05 -2.73
N GLY A 103 -19.47 -1.63 -3.04
CA GLY A 103 -20.06 -1.83 -4.38
C GLY A 103 -19.39 -1.02 -5.49
N GLU A 104 -18.77 0.12 -5.15
CA GLU A 104 -18.14 1.04 -6.09
C GLU A 104 -16.63 1.24 -5.81
N SER A 105 -16.08 0.43 -4.90
CA SER A 105 -14.66 0.50 -4.56
C SER A 105 -13.79 0.13 -5.75
N THR A 106 -12.72 0.89 -5.98
CA THR A 106 -11.71 0.55 -6.98
C THR A 106 -10.79 -0.60 -6.55
N GLY A 107 -10.89 -1.03 -5.29
CA GLY A 107 -10.16 -2.18 -4.74
C GLY A 107 -8.78 -1.86 -4.17
N HIS A 108 -8.21 -2.81 -3.43
CA HIS A 108 -6.92 -2.67 -2.75
C HIS A 108 -5.76 -2.51 -3.75
N GLY A 109 -5.74 -3.33 -4.79
CA GLY A 109 -4.63 -3.43 -5.76
C GLY A 109 -4.66 -2.43 -6.92
N THR A 110 -5.60 -1.48 -6.95
CA THR A 110 -5.75 -0.52 -8.05
C THR A 110 -5.17 0.84 -7.66
N PRO A 111 -3.96 1.20 -8.10
CA PRO A 111 -3.41 2.54 -7.91
C PRO A 111 -4.11 3.52 -8.86
N LEU A 112 -4.83 4.50 -8.31
CA LEU A 112 -5.49 5.54 -9.12
C LEU A 112 -4.51 6.69 -9.40
N PRO A 113 -4.46 7.25 -10.62
CA PRO A 113 -3.46 8.25 -10.99
C PRO A 113 -3.54 9.56 -10.19
N GLN A 114 -4.71 9.86 -9.62
CA GLN A 114 -4.92 11.01 -8.73
C GLN A 114 -4.50 10.76 -7.27
N LEU A 115 -4.20 9.53 -6.87
CA LEU A 115 -3.76 9.16 -5.52
C LEU A 115 -2.27 8.86 -5.51
N VAL A 116 -1.59 9.15 -4.40
CA VAL A 116 -0.16 8.83 -4.25
C VAL A 116 0.03 7.31 -4.32
N HIS A 117 0.98 6.88 -5.14
CA HIS A 117 1.46 5.50 -5.22
C HIS A 117 2.91 5.45 -4.76
N GLY A 118 3.17 4.81 -3.63
CA GLY A 118 4.47 4.83 -2.98
C GLY A 118 4.32 4.41 -1.53
N GLY A 119 5.39 4.51 -0.75
CA GLY A 119 5.33 4.16 0.66
C GLY A 119 6.67 4.33 1.35
N PRO A 120 6.67 4.47 2.69
CA PRO A 120 7.89 4.67 3.46
C PRO A 120 8.73 3.38 3.55
N GLY A 121 9.96 3.50 4.04
CA GLY A 121 10.80 2.38 4.46
C GLY A 121 11.00 1.33 3.35
N ARG A 122 10.63 0.08 3.63
CA ARG A 122 10.82 -1.06 2.73
C ARG A 122 10.07 -0.91 1.39
N ALA A 123 9.02 -0.10 1.33
CA ALA A 123 8.33 0.24 0.09
C ALA A 123 9.12 1.22 -0.82
N GLY A 124 10.29 1.70 -0.37
CA GLY A 124 11.25 2.46 -1.18
C GLY A 124 11.35 3.94 -0.84
N GLY A 125 10.41 4.50 -0.06
CA GLY A 125 10.42 5.91 0.36
C GLY A 125 10.05 6.91 -0.73
N GLY A 126 9.74 6.44 -1.94
CA GLY A 126 9.33 7.27 -3.07
C GLY A 126 7.82 7.50 -3.14
N GLU A 127 7.44 8.45 -3.99
CA GLU A 127 6.05 8.73 -4.38
C GLU A 127 5.98 8.87 -5.91
N GLU A 128 5.02 8.18 -6.51
CA GLU A 128 4.57 8.27 -7.91
C GLU A 128 3.08 8.64 -7.92
N GLU A 129 2.56 8.99 -9.10
CA GLU A 129 1.15 9.41 -9.27
C GLU A 129 0.77 10.61 -8.37
N GLY A 130 -0.42 10.63 -7.78
CA GLY A 130 -0.86 11.73 -6.93
C GLY A 130 -1.22 13.01 -7.69
N GLY A 131 -1.56 12.89 -8.98
CA GLY A 131 -1.96 13.99 -9.85
C GLY A 131 -0.83 14.99 -10.06
N LEU A 132 -1.04 16.25 -9.67
CA LEU A 132 -0.01 17.29 -9.82
C LEU A 132 1.24 17.06 -8.96
N ARG A 133 1.18 16.16 -7.96
CA ARG A 133 2.36 15.80 -7.13
C ARG A 133 3.45 15.16 -7.99
N ALA A 134 3.11 14.18 -8.83
CA ALA A 134 4.04 13.55 -9.76
C ALA A 134 4.75 14.55 -10.68
N VAL A 135 4.07 15.61 -11.11
CA VAL A 135 4.67 16.64 -11.98
C VAL A 135 5.88 17.28 -11.31
N TYR A 136 5.85 17.49 -9.99
CA TYR A 136 6.97 18.11 -9.28
C TYR A 136 8.24 17.25 -9.25
N ALA A 137 8.14 15.93 -9.40
CA ALA A 137 9.31 15.05 -9.53
C ALA A 137 10.10 15.30 -10.82
N HIS A 138 9.48 15.94 -11.82
CA HIS A 138 10.06 16.26 -13.11
C HIS A 138 10.40 17.75 -13.30
N LEU A 139 10.21 18.57 -12.27
CA LEU A 139 10.50 20.00 -12.31
C LEU A 139 11.70 20.35 -11.43
N GLN A 140 12.53 21.30 -11.89
CA GLN A 140 13.53 21.93 -11.04
C GLN A 140 12.89 23.09 -10.27
N ARG A 141 12.77 22.98 -8.95
CA ARG A 141 12.27 24.06 -8.11
C ARG A 141 13.40 25.01 -7.73
N THR A 142 13.17 26.31 -7.88
CA THR A 142 14.13 27.37 -7.56
C THR A 142 13.48 28.42 -6.67
N ALA A 143 14.09 28.74 -5.53
CA ALA A 143 13.68 29.86 -4.70
C ALA A 143 14.24 31.17 -5.29
N VAL A 144 13.37 32.08 -5.71
CA VAL A 144 13.74 33.38 -6.28
C VAL A 144 13.39 34.48 -5.29
N GLN A 145 14.34 35.37 -5.01
CA GLN A 145 14.17 36.51 -4.11
C GLN A 145 14.48 37.81 -4.87
N GLY A 146 13.74 38.88 -4.57
CA GLY A 146 13.89 40.18 -5.23
C GLY A 146 12.96 41.23 -4.63
N SER A 147 13.05 42.47 -5.11
CA SER A 147 12.06 43.49 -4.78
C SER A 147 10.69 43.13 -5.39
N PRO A 148 9.57 43.65 -4.85
CA PRO A 148 8.24 43.38 -5.41
C PRO A 148 8.16 43.64 -6.92
N ALA A 149 8.71 44.76 -7.40
CA ALA A 149 8.71 45.10 -8.82
C ALA A 149 9.48 44.08 -9.70
N VAL A 150 10.59 43.53 -9.21
CA VAL A 150 11.36 42.52 -9.95
C VAL A 150 10.62 41.19 -9.96
N LEU A 151 10.04 40.78 -8.83
CA LEU A 151 9.25 39.55 -8.76
C LEU A 151 8.00 39.64 -9.65
N GLU A 152 7.33 40.79 -9.67
CA GLU A 152 6.19 41.08 -10.54
C GLU A 152 6.58 40.94 -12.02
N ALA A 153 7.73 41.51 -12.42
CA ALA A 153 8.23 41.38 -13.79
C ALA A 153 8.58 39.94 -14.18
N ILE A 154 9.05 39.10 -13.24
CA ILE A 154 9.35 37.68 -13.47
C ILE A 154 8.06 36.85 -13.63
N THR A 155 6.99 37.22 -12.91
CA THR A 155 5.72 36.46 -12.90
C THR A 155 4.65 37.00 -13.85
N ALA A 156 4.91 38.08 -14.56
CA ALA A 156 3.94 38.64 -15.51
C ALA A 156 3.67 37.62 -16.63
N ASP A 157 2.38 37.30 -16.85
CA ASP A 157 1.97 36.43 -17.95
C ASP A 157 2.45 37.00 -19.28
N GLY A 158 3.13 36.19 -20.09
CA GLY A 158 3.57 36.55 -21.44
C GLY A 158 2.42 36.66 -22.45
N LYS A 159 1.48 37.57 -22.18
CA LYS A 159 0.53 38.10 -23.16
C LYS A 159 0.90 39.52 -23.53
#